data_AF-A0A452Z0H9-F1
#
_entry.id   AF-A0A452Z0H9-F1
#
_cell.length_a   1.000
_cell.length_b   1.000
_cell.length_c   1.000
_cell.angle_alpha   90.00
_cell.angle_beta   90.00
_cell.angle_gamma   90.00
#
_symmetry.space_group_name_H-M   'P 1'
#
loop_
_entity.id
_entity.type
_entity.pdbx_description
1 polymer ?
#
loop_
_entity_poly.entity_id
_entity_poly.type
_entity_poly.pdbx_seq_one_letter_code
_entity_poly.pdbx_strand_id
1 'polypeptide(L)' 'QELRDIRDECPGLWMLCGDFNLICRGDFNLNHRMMGRFRRVLNDLALKEVYLSGRRYTWSNEQSP' A
#
# COMPACT_ATOMS: atom_id res chain seq x y z
N GLN A 1 -9.16 8.00 -9.88
CA GLN A 1 -9.32 9.40 -10.24
C GLN A 1 -9.02 10.24 -9.01
N GLU A 2 -9.76 10.06 -7.92
CA GLU A 2 -9.58 10.76 -6.63
C GLU A 2 -8.12 10.94 -6.15
N LEU A 3 -7.33 9.86 -6.05
CA LEU A 3 -5.93 9.99 -5.58
C LEU A 3 -5.03 10.83 -6.50
N ARG A 4 -5.35 10.91 -7.79
CA ARG A 4 -4.61 11.75 -8.74
C ARG A 4 -5.00 13.22 -8.56
N ASP A 5 -6.29 13.46 -8.39
CA ASP A 5 -6.81 14.80 -8.14
C ASP A 5 -6.24 15.36 -6.82
N ILE A 6 -6.20 14.56 -5.76
CA ILE A 6 -5.55 14.92 -4.48
C ILE A 6 -4.05 15.18 -4.67
N ARG A 7 -3.36 14.38 -5.49
CA ARG A 7 -1.94 14.60 -5.78
C ARG A 7 -1.73 15.93 -6.50
N ASP A 8 -2.54 16.24 -7.50
CA ASP A 8 -2.44 17.48 -8.28
C ASP A 8 -2.69 18.72 -7.41
N GLU A 9 -3.53 18.59 -6.36
CA GLU A 9 -3.79 19.62 -5.37
C GLU A 9 -2.72 19.75 -4.26
N CYS A 10 -1.79 18.79 -4.14
CA CYS A 10 -0.77 18.76 -3.10
C CYS A 10 0.61 19.21 -3.61
N PRO A 11 0.97 20.51 -3.51
CA PRO A 11 2.30 20.97 -3.88
C PRO A 11 3.35 20.40 -2.91
N GLY A 12 4.34 19.68 -3.45
CA GLY A 12 5.50 19.19 -2.70
C GLY A 12 5.43 17.71 -2.29
N LEU A 13 6.03 17.42 -1.13
CA LEU A 13 6.08 16.08 -0.56
C LEU A 13 4.70 15.68 -0.05
N TRP A 14 4.31 14.43 -0.30
CA TRP A 14 3.06 13.88 0.15
C TRP A 14 3.24 12.40 0.49
N MET A 15 2.33 11.89 1.30
CA MET A 15 2.34 10.51 1.76
C MET A 15 0.91 9.98 1.76
N LEU A 16 0.75 8.75 1.29
CA LEU A 16 -0.50 8.01 1.41
C LEU A 16 -0.34 7.00 2.56
N CYS A 17 -1.15 7.17 3.61
CA CYS A 17 -1.16 6.29 4.78
C CYS A 17 -2.55 5.68 4.95
N GLY A 18 -2.63 4.38 5.19
CA GLY A 18 -3.88 3.71 5.48
C GLY A 18 -3.72 2.21 5.64
N ASP A 19 -4.78 1.55 6.07
CA ASP A 19 -4.90 0.10 5.99
C ASP A 19 -5.45 -0.28 4.62
N PHE A 20 -4.57 -0.78 3.76
CA PHE A 20 -4.94 -1.18 2.41
C PHE A 20 -5.55 -2.59 2.34
N ASN A 21 -5.46 -3.37 3.43
CA ASN A 21 -5.82 -4.79 3.45
C ASN A 21 -5.24 -5.59 2.24
N LEU A 22 -4.00 -5.27 1.86
CA LEU A 22 -3.31 -5.86 0.72
C LEU A 22 -1.88 -6.23 1.11
N ILE A 23 -1.50 -7.46 0.79
CA ILE A 23 -0.12 -7.92 0.89
C ILE A 23 0.53 -7.73 -0.49
N CYS A 24 1.51 -6.82 -0.57
CA CYS A 24 2.18 -6.48 -1.83
C CYS A 24 3.33 -7.44 -2.19
N ARG A 25 3.80 -8.23 -1.21
CA ARG A 25 4.87 -9.24 -1.36
C ARG A 25 4.62 -10.40 -0.42
N GLY A 26 4.57 -11.63 -0.94
CA GLY A 26 4.46 -12.86 -0.14
C GLY A 26 4.04 -14.08 -0.97
N ASP A 27 4.24 -15.26 -0.41
CA ASP A 27 3.96 -16.55 -1.07
C ASP A 27 2.56 -17.11 -0.72
N PHE A 28 1.69 -16.28 -0.17
CA PHE A 28 0.32 -16.65 0.21
C PHE A 28 -0.63 -16.63 -1.00
N ASN A 29 -1.88 -17.05 -0.81
CA ASN A 29 -2.92 -17.04 -1.84
C ASN A 29 -3.37 -15.59 -2.13
N LEU A 30 -2.52 -14.85 -2.86
CA LEU A 30 -2.64 -13.42 -3.09
C LEU A 30 -3.49 -13.13 -4.33
N ASN A 31 -4.29 -12.06 -4.25
CA ASN A 31 -4.97 -11.52 -5.43
C ASN A 31 -3.96 -10.73 -6.30
N HIS A 32 -3.23 -11.45 -7.14
CA HIS A 32 -2.20 -10.88 -8.03
C HIS A 32 -2.75 -9.78 -8.95
N ARG A 33 -4.02 -9.88 -9.37
CA ARG A 33 -4.67 -8.84 -10.19
C ARG A 33 -4.83 -7.54 -9.41
N MET A 34 -5.28 -7.62 -8.16
CA MET A 34 -5.39 -6.46 -7.29
C MET A 34 -4.01 -5.88 -6.97
N MET A 35 -3.02 -6.73 -6.74
CA MET A 35 -1.63 -6.31 -6.50
C MET A 35 -1.04 -5.55 -7.70
N GLY A 36 -1.32 -6.01 -8.93
CA GLY A 36 -0.93 -5.30 -10.15
C GLY A 36 -1.60 -3.93 -10.28
N ARG A 37 -2.89 -3.82 -9.95
CA ARG A 37 -3.61 -2.54 -9.91
C ARG A 37 -3.03 -1.59 -8.87
N PHE A 38 -2.78 -2.07 -7.66
CA PHE A 38 -2.19 -1.29 -6.59
C PHE A 38 -0.79 -0.79 -6.98
N ARG A 39 0.05 -1.65 -7.56
CA ARG A 39 1.38 -1.26 -8.05
C ARG A 39 1.32 -0.21 -9.16
N ARG A 40 0.34 -0.31 -10.07
CA ARG A 40 0.12 0.72 -11.09
C ARG A 40 -0.25 2.07 -10.45
N VAL A 41 -1.13 2.07 -9.45
CA VAL A 41 -1.50 3.29 -8.72
C VAL A 41 -0.28 3.94 -8.06
N LEU A 42 0.56 3.16 -7.36
CA LEU A 42 1.79 3.68 -6.75
C LEU A 42 2.74 4.30 -7.79
N ASN A 43 2.92 3.63 -8.93
CA ASN A 43 3.78 4.11 -10.02
C ASN A 43 3.24 5.39 -10.65
N ASP A 44 1.94 5.42 -10.97
CA ASP A 44 1.26 6.59 -11.56
C ASP A 44 1.38 7.82 -10.64
N LEU A 45 1.40 7.60 -9.32
CA LEU A 45 1.49 8.62 -8.28
C LEU A 45 2.93 8.93 -7.84
N ALA A 46 3.92 8.25 -8.43
CA ALA A 46 5.34 8.31 -8.06
C ALA A 46 5.61 8.08 -6.56
N LEU A 47 4.79 7.23 -5.93
CA LEU A 47 4.90 6.88 -4.51
C LEU A 47 5.94 5.78 -4.30
N LYS A 48 6.73 5.92 -3.23
CA LYS A 48 7.62 4.87 -2.74
C LYS A 48 7.06 4.25 -1.47
N GLU A 49 7.20 2.94 -1.36
CA GLU A 49 6.87 2.21 -0.15
C GLU A 49 7.84 2.59 0.98
N VAL A 50 7.28 2.91 2.15
CA VAL A 50 8.06 3.16 3.37
C VAL A 50 8.12 1.86 4.17
N TYR A 51 9.30 1.27 4.25
CA TYR A 51 9.51 0.06 5.05
C TYR A 51 9.41 0.37 6.54
N LEU A 52 8.55 -0.38 7.24
CA LEU A 52 8.44 -0.33 8.70
C LEU A 52 9.51 -1.22 9.34
N SER A 53 10.75 -0.73 9.38
CA SER A 53 11.87 -1.43 10.00
C SER A 53 11.57 -1.81 11.46
N GLY A 54 11.91 -3.04 11.85
CA GLY A 54 11.67 -3.53 13.21
C GLY A 54 10.26 -4.10 13.45
N ARG A 55 9.36 -4.05 12.45
CA ARG A 55 8.04 -4.71 12.53
C ARG A 55 8.00 -5.96 11.66
N ARG A 56 7.54 -7.08 12.24
CA ARG A 56 7.31 -8.34 11.49
C ARG A 56 6.00 -8.32 10.70
N TYR A 57 4.98 -7.65 11.22
CA TYR A 57 3.65 -7.56 10.62
C TYR A 57 3.03 -6.20 10.92
N THR A 58 2.17 -5.71 10.03
CA THR A 58 1.32 -4.53 10.26
C THR A 58 0.01 -4.89 10.95
N TRP A 59 -0.35 -6.17 10.94
CA TRP A 59 -1.57 -6.70 11.52
C TRP A 59 -1.43 -8.19 11.83
N SER A 60 -2.06 -8.65 12.90
CA SER A 60 -2.16 -10.07 13.28
C SER A 60 -3.63 -10.42 13.52
N ASN A 61 -4.09 -11.53 12.93
CA ASN A 61 -5.30 -12.19 13.39
C ASN A 61 -5.00 -12.72 14.80
N GLU A 62 -5.57 -12.12 15.84
CA GLU A 62 -5.53 -12.67 17.20
C GLU A 62 -6.20 -14.04 17.16
N GLN A 63 -5.40 -15.09 16.98
CA GLN A 63 -5.82 -16.45 17.20
C GLN A 63 -5.42 -16.78 18.63
N SER A 64 -6.38 -16.72 19.55
CA SER A 64 -6.25 -17.42 20.82
C SER A 64 -6.02 -18.91 20.51
N PRO A 65 -5.04 -19.58 21.14
CA PRO A 65 -4.82 -21.00 20.96
C PRO A 65 -6.05 -21.85 21.34
#